data_AF-D1JE79-F1
#
_entry.id   AF-D1JE79-F1
#
_cell.length_a   1.000
_cell.length_b   1.000
_cell.length_c   1.000
_cell.angle_alpha   90.00
_cell.angle_beta   90.00
_cell.angle_gamma   90.00
#
_symmetry.space_group_name_H-M   'P 1'
#
loop_
_entity.id
_entity.type
_entity.pdbx_description
1 polymer ?
#
loop_
_entity_poly.entity_id
_entity_poly.type
_entity_poly.pdbx_seq_one_letter_code
_entity_poly.pdbx_strand_id
1 'polypeptide(L)'
;MGHQKRIAAPRSWKIKRKVSYWSVDPVPGPHPKDRSMPLLLLVRDLLKLADNSREAKRILNEGNVVVNGKVRKEHKFPIGIFDVLSVPKLKAHYMVLLDKKGKLSLIEIDEEVASRKLCRVDGRTMIKEGKRQLNLHDGRNILPGERSEEIKTHDSLMISVPDNEILQHFAYEAGNKAVVIGGKHSAETGEIEEIRKTESSDPNVVRIKQDERSFETIEDYVFVVGKEKIEIPGV
;
A
#
# COMPACT_ATOMS: atom_id res chain seq x y z
N MET A 1 -8.97 16.35 -14.67
CA MET A 1 -7.85 16.36 -15.64
C MET A 1 -7.80 14.97 -16.28
N GLY A 2 -7.97 14.83 -17.60
CA GLY A 2 -8.18 13.52 -18.26
C GLY A 2 -6.96 12.92 -18.97
N HIS A 3 -5.82 13.62 -18.96
CA HIS A 3 -4.62 13.26 -19.71
C HIS A 3 -3.36 13.46 -18.87
N GLN A 4 -2.46 12.48 -18.88
CA GLN A 4 -1.19 12.51 -18.16
C GLN A 4 -0.03 12.45 -19.15
N LYS A 5 0.78 13.52 -19.22
CA LYS A 5 2.05 13.49 -19.96
C LYS A 5 3.00 12.50 -19.29
N ARG A 6 3.66 11.65 -20.07
CA ARG A 6 4.53 10.59 -19.53
C ARG A 6 5.74 11.14 -18.80
N ILE A 7 6.26 12.28 -19.24
CA ILE A 7 7.38 12.96 -18.58
C ILE A 7 7.03 13.47 -17.18
N ALA A 8 5.75 13.83 -16.96
CA ALA A 8 5.22 14.34 -15.70
C ALA A 8 4.58 13.25 -14.83
N ALA A 9 4.73 11.97 -15.20
CA ALA A 9 4.22 10.87 -14.38
C ALA A 9 4.91 10.86 -13.00
N PRO A 10 4.28 10.27 -11.97
CA PRO A 10 4.91 10.09 -10.65
C PRO A 10 6.28 9.40 -10.72
N ARG A 11 7.20 9.80 -9.83
CA ARG A 11 8.56 9.23 -9.77
C ARG A 11 8.56 7.78 -9.28
N SER A 12 7.53 7.41 -8.53
CA SER A 12 7.28 6.05 -8.05
C SER A 12 7.04 5.04 -9.17
N TRP A 13 6.61 5.48 -10.36
CA TRP A 13 6.34 4.57 -11.47
C TRP A 13 7.61 4.13 -12.19
N LYS A 14 7.82 2.81 -12.30
CA LYS A 14 8.94 2.22 -13.04
C LYS A 14 8.65 2.20 -14.56
N ILE A 15 8.61 3.38 -15.17
CA ILE A 15 8.32 3.53 -16.61
C ILE A 15 9.42 4.28 -17.38
N LYS A 16 9.58 3.96 -18.67
CA LYS A 16 10.45 4.70 -19.59
C LYS A 16 9.77 6.01 -20.03
N ARG A 17 10.21 7.16 -19.50
CA ARG A 17 9.51 8.46 -19.68
C ARG A 17 9.58 9.07 -21.08
N LYS A 18 10.62 8.76 -21.87
CA LYS A 18 10.89 9.36 -23.18
C LYS A 18 10.42 8.52 -24.39
N VAL A 19 9.75 7.40 -24.16
CA VAL A 19 9.32 6.48 -25.24
C VAL A 19 8.03 6.94 -25.91
N SER A 20 7.10 7.52 -25.15
CA SER A 20 5.83 8.03 -25.68
C SER A 20 5.45 9.33 -24.98
N TYR A 21 4.62 10.13 -25.65
CA TYR A 21 4.18 11.42 -25.12
C TYR A 21 3.22 11.27 -23.93
N TRP A 22 2.27 10.33 -24.04
CA TRP A 22 1.21 10.12 -23.06
C TRP A 22 1.45 8.87 -22.20
N SER A 23 0.93 8.93 -20.97
CA SER A 23 0.79 7.82 -20.04
C SER A 23 -0.68 7.64 -19.64
N VAL A 24 -1.00 6.51 -19.03
CA VAL A 24 -2.29 6.29 -18.38
C VAL A 24 -2.34 7.11 -17.09
N ASP A 25 -3.41 7.86 -16.92
CA ASP A 25 -3.73 8.55 -15.67
C ASP A 25 -4.64 7.63 -14.83
N PRO A 26 -4.31 7.34 -13.56
CA PRO A 26 -5.18 6.55 -12.70
C PRO A 26 -6.51 7.25 -12.48
N VAL A 27 -7.59 6.46 -12.41
CA VAL A 27 -8.88 6.98 -11.94
C VAL A 27 -8.85 7.19 -10.42
N PRO A 28 -9.70 8.05 -9.85
CA PRO A 28 -9.91 8.10 -8.41
C PRO A 28 -10.24 6.71 -7.86
N GLY A 29 -9.61 6.33 -6.76
CA GLY A 29 -9.71 4.98 -6.22
C GLY A 29 -9.05 4.87 -4.84
N PRO A 30 -8.68 3.64 -4.43
CA PRO A 30 -8.19 3.34 -3.08
C PRO A 30 -6.98 4.17 -2.64
N HIS A 31 -6.07 4.48 -3.56
CA HIS A 31 -4.76 5.02 -3.23
C HIS A 31 -4.49 6.35 -3.95
N PRO A 32 -3.69 7.26 -3.35
CA PRO A 32 -3.30 8.51 -3.99
C PRO A 32 -2.40 8.25 -5.21
N LYS A 33 -2.43 9.15 -6.18
CA LYS A 33 -1.71 9.02 -7.46
C LYS A 33 -0.19 8.85 -7.29
N ASP A 34 0.39 9.48 -6.28
CA ASP A 34 1.84 9.42 -6.05
C ASP A 34 2.31 8.08 -5.48
N ARG A 35 1.42 7.35 -4.79
CA ARG A 35 1.70 6.04 -4.17
C ARG A 35 1.00 4.87 -4.86
N SER A 36 0.42 5.11 -6.04
CA SER A 36 -0.29 4.08 -6.80
C SER A 36 0.12 4.05 -8.25
N MET A 37 -0.09 2.92 -8.92
CA MET A 37 0.18 2.73 -10.33
C MET A 37 -1.07 2.15 -11.02
N PRO A 38 -1.44 2.63 -12.23
CA PRO A 38 -2.52 2.05 -13.01
C PRO A 38 -2.28 0.57 -13.34
N LEU A 39 -3.34 -0.24 -13.23
CA LEU A 39 -3.33 -1.67 -13.58
C LEU A 39 -2.71 -1.96 -14.95
N LEU A 40 -3.00 -1.13 -15.97
CA LEU A 40 -2.45 -1.32 -17.31
C LEU A 40 -0.91 -1.27 -17.34
N LEU A 41 -0.32 -0.32 -16.62
CA LEU A 41 1.14 -0.17 -16.59
C LEU A 41 1.76 -1.32 -15.77
N LEU A 42 1.07 -1.79 -14.74
CA LEU A 42 1.54 -2.91 -13.94
C LEU A 42 1.59 -4.21 -14.77
N VAL A 43 0.50 -4.56 -15.45
CA VAL A 43 0.43 -5.79 -16.28
C VAL A 43 1.43 -5.75 -17.45
N ARG A 44 1.57 -4.59 -18.11
CA ARG A 44 2.43 -4.43 -19.29
C ARG A 44 3.91 -4.21 -18.94
N ASP A 45 4.23 -3.26 -18.06
CA ASP A 45 5.61 -2.83 -17.83
C ASP A 45 6.30 -3.58 -16.67
N LEU A 46 5.58 -3.96 -15.62
CA LEU A 46 6.14 -4.68 -14.46
C LEU A 46 6.09 -6.20 -14.65
N LEU A 47 4.91 -6.76 -14.89
CA LEU A 47 4.74 -8.21 -15.08
C LEU A 47 5.12 -8.68 -16.49
N LYS A 48 5.15 -7.78 -17.48
CA LYS A 48 5.46 -8.09 -18.89
C LYS A 48 4.61 -9.22 -19.49
N LEU A 49 3.33 -9.29 -19.11
CA LEU A 49 2.38 -10.28 -19.65
C LEU A 49 1.78 -9.87 -21.00
N ALA A 50 2.03 -8.63 -21.42
CA ALA A 50 1.54 -8.07 -22.66
C ALA A 50 2.55 -7.06 -23.20
N ASP A 51 2.70 -7.00 -24.53
CA ASP A 51 3.55 -6.01 -25.19
C ASP A 51 2.78 -4.71 -25.42
N ASN A 52 1.50 -4.84 -25.77
CA ASN A 52 0.65 -3.72 -26.16
C ASN A 52 -0.47 -3.44 -25.17
N SER A 53 -0.91 -2.18 -25.13
CA SER A 53 -2.05 -1.76 -24.31
C SER A 53 -3.36 -2.49 -24.65
N ARG A 54 -3.53 -2.93 -25.91
CA ARG A 54 -4.73 -3.66 -26.36
C ARG A 54 -4.78 -5.07 -25.75
N GLU A 55 -3.65 -5.77 -25.74
CA GLU A 55 -3.51 -7.10 -25.11
C GLU A 55 -3.70 -6.99 -23.60
N ALA A 56 -3.04 -6.03 -22.94
CA ALA A 56 -3.22 -5.81 -21.50
C ALA A 56 -4.68 -5.56 -21.13
N LYS A 57 -5.41 -4.73 -21.91
CA LYS A 57 -6.85 -4.52 -21.73
C LYS A 57 -7.67 -5.79 -21.93
N ARG A 58 -7.31 -6.63 -22.90
CA ARG A 58 -7.98 -7.92 -23.12
C ARG A 58 -7.81 -8.84 -21.91
N ILE A 59 -6.58 -8.97 -21.39
CA ILE A 59 -6.29 -9.78 -20.19
C ILE A 59 -7.14 -9.32 -18.99
N LEU A 60 -7.24 -8.00 -18.78
CA LEU A 60 -8.05 -7.41 -17.72
C LEU A 60 -9.55 -7.67 -17.92
N ASN A 61 -10.06 -7.51 -19.15
CA ASN A 61 -11.48 -7.71 -19.46
C ASN A 61 -11.92 -9.18 -19.34
N GLU A 62 -11.03 -10.11 -19.66
CA GLU A 62 -11.22 -11.56 -19.43
C GLU A 62 -11.32 -11.90 -17.93
N GLY A 63 -10.96 -10.98 -17.03
CA GLY A 63 -11.06 -11.18 -15.58
C GLY A 63 -9.93 -12.02 -14.99
N ASN A 64 -8.80 -12.14 -15.70
CA ASN A 64 -7.66 -12.94 -15.27
C ASN A 64 -6.80 -12.26 -14.18
N VAL A 65 -7.20 -11.06 -13.74
CA VAL A 65 -6.45 -10.24 -12.77
C VAL A 65 -7.36 -9.90 -11.61
N VAL A 66 -6.92 -10.30 -10.42
CA VAL A 66 -7.64 -10.13 -9.15
C VAL A 66 -6.81 -9.21 -8.27
N VAL A 67 -7.43 -8.16 -7.73
CA VAL A 67 -6.78 -7.23 -6.80
C VAL A 67 -7.52 -7.30 -5.47
N ASN A 68 -6.80 -7.65 -4.41
CA ASN A 68 -7.36 -7.84 -3.07
C ASN A 68 -8.64 -8.70 -3.11
N GLY A 69 -8.57 -9.87 -3.74
CA GLY A 69 -9.69 -10.83 -3.85
C GLY A 69 -10.81 -10.45 -4.83
N LYS A 70 -10.79 -9.25 -5.42
CA LYS A 70 -11.83 -8.79 -6.37
C LYS A 70 -11.28 -8.71 -7.80
N VAL A 71 -12.01 -9.28 -8.76
CA VAL A 71 -11.68 -9.17 -10.19
C VAL A 71 -11.75 -7.71 -10.62
N ARG A 72 -10.67 -7.18 -11.21
CA ARG A 72 -10.61 -5.79 -11.69
C ARG A 72 -10.40 -5.75 -13.20
N LYS A 73 -11.42 -5.26 -13.91
CA LYS A 73 -11.41 -5.07 -15.38
C LYS A 73 -10.94 -3.68 -15.80
N GLU A 74 -11.06 -2.70 -14.90
CA GLU A 74 -10.72 -1.31 -15.20
C GLU A 74 -9.20 -1.11 -15.30
N HIS A 75 -8.72 -0.81 -16.51
CA HIS A 75 -7.30 -0.62 -16.80
C HIS A 75 -6.65 0.58 -16.10
N LYS A 76 -7.44 1.60 -15.73
CA LYS A 76 -6.95 2.78 -15.01
C LYS A 76 -7.01 2.63 -13.48
N PHE A 77 -7.48 1.49 -12.97
CA PHE A 77 -7.62 1.29 -11.54
C PHE A 77 -6.26 1.47 -10.82
N PRO A 78 -6.18 2.32 -9.79
CA PRO A 78 -4.94 2.53 -9.06
C PRO A 78 -4.67 1.36 -8.10
N ILE A 79 -3.49 0.78 -8.20
CA ILE A 79 -2.96 -0.21 -7.25
C ILE A 79 -1.85 0.45 -6.45
N GLY A 80 -1.94 0.38 -5.13
CA GLY A 80 -0.99 1.00 -4.21
C GLY A 80 -0.19 -0.01 -3.41
N ILE A 81 0.52 0.50 -2.42
CA ILE A 81 1.38 -0.26 -1.51
C ILE A 81 0.52 -1.25 -0.70
N PHE A 82 1.05 -2.44 -0.43
CA PHE A 82 0.39 -3.57 0.26
C PHE A 82 -0.83 -4.14 -0.45
N ASP A 83 -1.18 -3.67 -1.66
CA ASP A 83 -2.19 -4.37 -2.46
C ASP A 83 -1.64 -5.71 -2.95
N VAL A 84 -2.50 -6.72 -2.86
CA VAL A 84 -2.22 -8.07 -3.38
C VAL A 84 -2.84 -8.19 -4.77
N LEU A 85 -2.00 -8.53 -5.74
CA LEU A 85 -2.35 -8.81 -7.11
C LEU A 85 -2.21 -10.30 -7.37
N SER A 86 -3.30 -10.97 -7.74
CA SER A 86 -3.31 -12.40 -8.05
C SER A 86 -3.65 -12.61 -9.52
N VAL A 87 -2.93 -13.53 -10.17
CA VAL A 87 -3.20 -13.97 -11.54
C VAL A 87 -3.57 -15.46 -11.50
N PRO A 88 -4.87 -15.81 -11.38
CA PRO A 88 -5.30 -17.19 -11.16
C PRO A 88 -4.81 -18.18 -12.21
N LYS A 89 -4.72 -17.75 -13.48
CA LYS A 89 -4.22 -18.58 -14.58
C LYS A 89 -2.75 -19.00 -14.41
N LEU A 90 -1.95 -18.17 -13.74
CA LEU A 90 -0.54 -18.43 -13.49
C LEU A 90 -0.29 -19.01 -12.10
N LYS A 91 -1.33 -19.09 -11.25
CA LYS A 91 -1.23 -19.42 -9.81
C LYS A 91 -0.15 -18.59 -9.09
N ALA A 92 0.04 -17.35 -9.55
CA ALA A 92 1.04 -16.44 -9.04
C ALA A 92 0.36 -15.28 -8.31
N HIS A 93 0.90 -14.94 -7.14
CA HIS A 93 0.44 -13.84 -6.30
C HIS A 93 1.59 -12.87 -6.09
N TYR A 94 1.29 -11.58 -6.14
CA TYR A 94 2.26 -10.51 -6.01
C TYR A 94 1.77 -9.48 -5.01
N MET A 95 2.64 -9.04 -4.12
CA MET A 95 2.41 -7.86 -3.29
C MET A 95 3.10 -6.64 -3.89
N VAL A 96 2.41 -5.52 -3.90
CA VAL A 96 3.00 -4.25 -4.32
C VAL A 96 3.73 -3.61 -3.14
N LEU A 97 5.04 -3.41 -3.29
CA LEU A 97 5.89 -2.78 -2.29
C LEU A 97 6.73 -1.66 -2.92
N LEU A 98 7.48 -0.95 -2.10
CA LEU A 98 8.46 0.03 -2.57
C LEU A 98 9.84 -0.60 -2.63
N ASP A 99 10.57 -0.27 -3.69
CA ASP A 99 11.99 -0.51 -3.82
C ASP A 99 12.77 0.57 -3.04
N LYS A 100 14.04 0.33 -2.70
CA LYS A 100 14.95 1.28 -2.00
C LYS A 100 15.10 2.62 -2.73
N LYS A 101 14.73 2.67 -4.02
CA LYS A 101 14.70 3.87 -4.86
C LYS A 101 13.36 4.63 -4.81
N GLY A 102 12.44 4.24 -3.92
CA GLY A 102 11.09 4.80 -3.79
C GLY A 102 10.18 4.51 -4.99
N LYS A 103 10.42 3.40 -5.70
CA LYS A 103 9.61 2.98 -6.86
C LYS A 103 8.74 1.80 -6.52
N LEU A 104 7.54 1.71 -7.09
CA LEU A 104 6.67 0.56 -6.91
C LEU A 104 7.28 -0.66 -7.61
N SER A 105 7.40 -1.75 -6.85
CA SER A 105 7.87 -3.07 -7.27
C SER A 105 6.84 -4.13 -6.89
N LEU A 106 6.95 -5.29 -7.52
CA LEU A 106 6.14 -6.47 -7.22
C LEU A 106 7.06 -7.49 -6.57
N ILE A 107 6.61 -8.04 -5.44
CA ILE A 107 7.25 -9.15 -4.76
C ILE A 107 6.32 -10.34 -4.88
N GLU A 108 6.84 -11.47 -5.34
CA GLU A 108 6.08 -12.71 -5.41
C GLU A 108 5.85 -13.27 -4.00
N ILE A 109 4.62 -13.69 -3.71
CA ILE A 109 4.19 -14.16 -2.40
C ILE A 109 3.40 -15.46 -2.52
N ASP A 110 3.33 -16.20 -1.43
CA ASP A 110 2.51 -17.41 -1.33
C ASP A 110 1.02 -17.09 -1.18
N GLU A 111 0.17 -18.06 -1.51
CA GLU A 111 -1.29 -17.95 -1.41
C GLU A 111 -1.77 -17.66 0.02
N GLU A 112 -1.10 -18.21 1.05
CA GLU A 112 -1.43 -17.93 2.44
C GLU A 112 -1.26 -16.44 2.77
N VAL A 113 -0.13 -15.85 2.37
CA VAL A 113 0.12 -14.42 2.58
C VAL A 113 -0.82 -13.58 1.71
N ALA A 114 -1.15 -14.03 0.51
CA ALA A 114 -2.08 -13.33 -0.38
C ALA A 114 -3.50 -13.20 0.18
N SER A 115 -3.89 -14.09 1.11
CA SER A 115 -5.17 -14.04 1.81
C SER A 115 -5.24 -12.93 2.87
N ARG A 116 -4.10 -12.37 3.27
CA ARG A 116 -3.97 -11.36 4.33
C ARG A 116 -3.42 -10.06 3.75
N LYS A 117 -3.81 -8.93 4.34
CA LYS A 117 -3.33 -7.61 3.95
C LYS A 117 -3.07 -6.74 5.16
N LEU A 118 -1.95 -6.02 5.15
CA LEU A 118 -1.68 -4.98 6.14
C LEU A 118 -2.32 -3.66 5.71
N CYS A 119 -3.09 -3.07 6.63
CA CYS A 119 -3.64 -1.73 6.45
C CYS A 119 -3.37 -0.87 7.67
N ARG A 120 -2.88 0.35 7.45
CA ARG A 120 -2.80 1.36 8.50
C ARG A 120 -4.13 2.09 8.68
N VAL A 121 -4.44 2.44 9.93
CA VAL A 121 -5.55 3.31 10.32
C VAL A 121 -5.10 4.77 10.21
N ASP A 122 -5.61 5.49 9.21
CA ASP A 122 -5.28 6.91 9.01
C ASP A 122 -6.24 7.82 9.78
N GLY A 123 -7.47 7.36 10.05
CA GLY A 123 -8.48 8.17 10.72
C GLY A 123 -9.49 7.35 11.50
N ARG A 124 -10.15 8.02 12.45
CA ARG A 124 -11.27 7.47 13.19
C ARG A 124 -12.40 8.49 13.21
N THR A 125 -13.57 8.06 12.76
CA THR A 125 -14.75 8.94 12.68
C THR A 125 -15.87 8.35 13.52
N MET A 126 -16.52 9.17 14.34
CA MET A 126 -17.74 8.75 15.05
C MET A 126 -18.93 8.89 14.09
N ILE A 127 -19.65 7.79 13.87
CA ILE A 127 -20.87 7.75 13.08
C ILE A 127 -22.08 7.89 14.01
N LYS A 128 -23.26 8.11 13.41
CA LYS A 128 -24.57 7.92 14.05
C LYS A 128 -24.60 6.60 14.84
N GLU A 129 -25.40 6.59 15.91
CA GLU A 129 -25.49 5.48 16.88
C GLU A 129 -24.25 5.29 17.76
N GLY A 130 -23.34 6.29 17.83
CA GLY A 130 -22.17 6.25 18.70
C GLY A 130 -21.08 5.27 18.28
N LYS A 131 -21.22 4.64 17.11
CA LYS A 131 -20.26 3.67 16.58
C LYS A 131 -19.04 4.39 16.00
N ARG A 132 -17.84 3.87 16.27
CA ARG A 132 -16.59 4.39 15.70
C ARG A 132 -16.23 3.62 14.43
N GLN A 133 -16.02 4.36 13.34
CA GLN A 133 -15.51 3.85 12.08
C GLN A 133 -14.02 4.10 11.98
N LEU A 134 -13.29 3.08 11.55
CA LEU A 134 -11.88 3.18 11.19
C LEU A 134 -11.78 3.48 9.70
N ASN A 135 -11.02 4.53 9.36
CA ASN A 135 -10.69 4.91 8.00
C ASN A 135 -9.26 4.43 7.71
N LEU A 136 -9.11 3.53 6.74
CA LEU A 136 -7.84 2.91 6.39
C LEU A 136 -7.12 3.64 5.25
N HIS A 137 -5.82 3.44 5.15
CA HIS A 137 -4.95 4.06 4.13
C HIS A 137 -5.35 3.75 2.68
N ASP A 138 -6.02 2.62 2.43
CA ASP A 138 -6.50 2.20 1.11
C ASP A 138 -7.95 2.65 0.84
N GLY A 139 -8.45 3.60 1.63
CA GLY A 139 -9.80 4.15 1.52
C GLY A 139 -10.92 3.20 1.96
N ARG A 140 -10.58 2.03 2.51
CA ARG A 140 -11.57 1.14 3.14
C ARG A 140 -12.01 1.72 4.48
N ASN A 141 -13.26 1.42 4.83
CA ASN A 141 -13.80 1.75 6.14
C ASN A 141 -14.30 0.50 6.84
N ILE A 142 -13.89 0.32 8.10
CA ILE A 142 -14.24 -0.85 8.91
C ILE A 142 -14.96 -0.38 10.17
N LEU A 143 -15.97 -1.15 10.59
CA LEU A 143 -16.65 -1.01 11.87
C LEU A 143 -16.18 -2.14 12.80
N PRO A 144 -15.16 -1.92 13.65
CA PRO A 144 -14.57 -2.96 14.49
C PRO A 144 -15.42 -3.32 15.74
N GLY A 145 -16.60 -2.71 15.90
CA GLY A 145 -17.47 -2.93 17.07
C GLY A 145 -16.80 -2.48 18.37
N GLU A 146 -16.77 -3.37 19.37
CA GLU A 146 -16.19 -3.13 20.69
C GLU A 146 -14.67 -2.90 20.65
N ARG A 147 -13.96 -3.50 19.67
CA ARG A 147 -12.51 -3.31 19.47
C ARG A 147 -12.13 -1.90 18.99
N SER A 148 -13.12 -1.01 18.80
CA SER A 148 -12.88 0.36 18.35
C SER A 148 -12.14 1.23 19.37
N GLU A 149 -12.13 0.86 20.65
CA GLU A 149 -11.48 1.64 21.70
C GLU A 149 -9.97 1.41 21.77
N GLU A 150 -9.55 0.18 21.46
CA GLU A 150 -8.15 -0.25 21.50
C GLU A 150 -7.34 0.27 20.31
N ILE A 151 -8.00 0.44 19.15
CA ILE A 151 -7.35 0.80 17.90
C ILE A 151 -7.19 2.33 17.80
N LYS A 152 -5.95 2.79 17.73
CA LYS A 152 -5.58 4.20 17.59
C LYS A 152 -5.25 4.54 16.13
N THR A 153 -5.09 5.84 15.86
CA THR A 153 -4.56 6.32 14.58
C THR A 153 -3.08 5.94 14.45
N HIS A 154 -2.61 5.67 13.24
CA HIS A 154 -1.29 5.14 12.88
C HIS A 154 -1.02 3.67 13.27
N ASP A 155 -1.93 3.03 13.99
CA ASP A 155 -1.89 1.59 14.19
C ASP A 155 -2.06 0.85 12.86
N SER A 156 -1.50 -0.36 12.78
CA SER A 156 -1.62 -1.22 11.61
C SER A 156 -2.44 -2.44 11.94
N LEU A 157 -3.33 -2.83 11.03
CA LEU A 157 -4.25 -3.95 11.15
C LEU A 157 -3.94 -4.95 10.06
N MET A 158 -3.81 -6.22 10.44
CA MET A 158 -3.83 -7.31 9.48
C MET A 158 -5.26 -7.75 9.24
N ILE A 159 -5.69 -7.70 7.98
CA ILE A 159 -7.07 -7.91 7.57
C ILE A 159 -7.15 -9.09 6.59
N SER A 160 -8.20 -9.91 6.73
CA SER A 160 -8.61 -10.90 5.75
C SER A 160 -9.06 -10.22 4.46
N VAL A 161 -8.41 -10.53 3.33
CA VAL A 161 -8.76 -9.97 2.02
C VAL A 161 -10.19 -10.34 1.55
N PRO A 162 -10.70 -11.57 1.75
CA PRO A 162 -12.09 -11.88 1.40
C PRO A 162 -13.12 -11.20 2.31
N ASP A 163 -12.97 -11.30 3.63
CA ASP A 163 -14.03 -10.98 4.58
C ASP A 163 -13.89 -9.58 5.21
N ASN A 164 -12.71 -8.97 5.07
CA ASN A 164 -12.33 -7.72 5.72
C ASN A 164 -12.35 -7.78 7.26
N GLU A 165 -12.23 -9.00 7.81
CA GLU A 165 -12.11 -9.22 9.25
C GLU A 165 -10.71 -8.89 9.75
N ILE A 166 -10.64 -8.31 10.96
CA ILE A 166 -9.39 -7.95 11.62
C ILE A 166 -8.82 -9.20 12.28
N LEU A 167 -7.71 -9.70 11.72
CA LEU A 167 -6.98 -10.86 12.24
C LEU A 167 -6.05 -10.46 13.38
N GLN A 168 -5.27 -9.40 13.17
CA GLN A 168 -4.25 -8.94 14.11
C GLN A 168 -4.17 -7.41 14.15
N HIS A 169 -3.73 -6.88 15.29
CA HIS A 169 -3.52 -5.46 15.54
C HIS A 169 -2.08 -5.21 16.00
N PHE A 170 -1.42 -4.28 15.33
CA PHE A 170 -0.10 -3.78 15.64
C PHE A 170 -0.21 -2.33 16.09
N ALA A 171 0.05 -2.10 17.37
CA ALA A 171 0.05 -0.78 17.97
C ALA A 171 1.24 0.04 17.46
N TYR A 172 1.03 1.33 17.26
CA TYR A 172 2.08 2.29 16.96
C TYR A 172 2.77 2.74 18.26
N GLU A 173 3.76 1.96 18.70
CA GLU A 173 4.49 2.13 19.95
C GLU A 173 6.00 1.90 19.76
N ALA A 174 6.81 2.45 20.66
CA ALA A 174 8.25 2.22 20.66
C ALA A 174 8.56 0.73 20.91
N GLY A 175 9.57 0.21 20.22
CA GLY A 175 9.94 -1.21 20.24
C GLY A 175 9.30 -2.04 19.12
N ASN A 176 8.27 -1.54 18.44
CA ASN A 176 7.67 -2.26 17.32
C ASN A 176 8.44 -2.01 16.01
N LYS A 177 8.40 -3.01 15.12
CA LYS A 177 9.02 -2.92 13.81
C LYS A 177 8.12 -2.20 12.82
N ALA A 178 8.71 -1.29 12.07
CA ALA A 178 8.04 -0.48 11.08
C ALA A 178 8.80 -0.43 9.76
N VAL A 179 8.05 -0.18 8.69
CA VAL A 179 8.54 0.10 7.35
C VAL A 179 8.16 1.51 6.95
N VAL A 180 9.07 2.16 6.25
CA VAL A 180 8.89 3.52 5.77
C VAL A 180 8.44 3.51 4.31
N ILE A 181 7.26 4.07 4.05
CA ILE A 181 6.64 4.07 2.72
C ILE A 181 6.86 5.36 1.92
N GLY A 182 7.66 6.30 2.43
CA GLY A 182 7.82 7.61 1.81
C GLY A 182 9.05 8.37 2.29
N GLY A 183 9.38 9.45 1.58
CA GLY A 183 10.54 10.29 1.89
C GLY A 183 11.86 9.68 1.43
N LYS A 184 12.96 10.16 2.01
CA LYS A 184 14.33 9.78 1.62
C LYS A 184 14.65 8.32 1.98
N HIS A 185 14.12 7.85 3.10
CA HIS A 185 14.32 6.51 3.67
C HIS A 185 13.23 5.52 3.23
N SER A 186 12.71 5.68 2.00
CA SER A 186 11.65 4.81 1.48
C SER A 186 12.14 3.35 1.35
N ALA A 187 11.28 2.40 1.75
CA ALA A 187 11.55 0.97 1.82
C ALA A 187 12.62 0.54 2.84
N GLU A 188 13.00 1.42 3.76
CA GLU A 188 13.81 1.03 4.92
C GLU A 188 12.91 0.50 6.04
N THR A 189 13.40 -0.53 6.72
CA THR A 189 12.77 -1.17 7.87
C THR A 189 13.60 -0.94 9.11
N GLY A 190 12.93 -0.82 10.24
CA GLY A 190 13.62 -0.72 11.53
C GLY A 190 12.67 -0.78 12.70
N GLU A 191 13.21 -0.60 13.88
CA GLU A 191 12.49 -0.54 15.15
C GLU A 191 12.22 0.92 15.51
N ILE A 192 11.02 1.22 16.02
CA ILE A 192 10.67 2.56 16.48
C ILE A 192 11.37 2.81 17.82
N GLU A 193 12.32 3.74 17.89
CA GLU A 193 12.98 4.12 19.15
C GLU A 193 12.19 5.18 19.90
N GLU A 194 11.82 6.26 19.20
CA GLU A 194 11.25 7.46 19.81
C GLU A 194 10.22 8.07 18.88
N ILE A 195 9.07 8.45 19.45
CA ILE A 195 8.02 9.19 18.77
C ILE A 195 8.02 10.60 19.34
N ARG A 196 8.60 11.55 18.61
CA ARG A 196 8.64 12.96 19.00
C ARG A 196 7.36 13.64 18.56
N LYS A 197 6.50 13.89 19.55
CA LYS A 197 5.29 14.69 19.34
C LYS A 197 5.64 16.16 19.45
N THR A 198 5.40 16.89 18.38
CA THR A 198 5.57 18.34 18.36
C THR A 198 4.19 18.96 18.47
N GLU A 199 3.98 19.85 19.44
CA GLU A 199 2.72 20.60 19.57
C GLU A 199 2.66 21.75 18.55
N SER A 200 2.82 21.42 17.26
CA SER A 200 2.67 22.35 16.14
C SER A 200 1.77 21.75 15.06
N SER A 201 1.54 22.50 13.99
CA SER A 201 0.87 21.98 12.79
C SER A 201 1.79 21.10 11.93
N ASP A 202 3.08 21.03 12.27
CA ASP A 202 4.03 20.16 11.58
C ASP A 202 3.78 18.72 11.99
N PRO A 203 3.94 17.77 11.04
CA PRO A 203 3.67 16.37 11.34
C PRO A 203 4.73 15.80 12.28
N ASN A 204 4.34 14.84 13.13
CA ASN A 204 5.23 14.32 14.16
C ASN A 204 6.40 13.53 13.54
N VAL A 205 7.54 13.57 14.24
CA VAL A 205 8.77 12.93 13.79
C VAL A 205 8.99 11.62 14.56
N VAL A 206 9.37 10.59 13.82
CA VAL A 206 9.62 9.24 14.32
C VAL A 206 11.06 8.89 14.07
N ARG A 207 11.77 8.51 15.14
CA ARG A 207 13.12 7.99 15.04
C ARG A 207 13.08 6.48 14.94
N ILE A 208 13.64 5.96 13.85
CA ILE A 208 13.69 4.53 13.55
C ILE A 208 15.14 4.08 13.56
N LYS A 209 15.40 2.96 14.24
CA LYS A 209 16.69 2.27 14.27
C LYS A 209 16.71 1.13 13.28
N GLN A 210 17.70 1.16 12.39
CA GLN A 210 18.02 0.08 11.50
C GLN A 210 19.45 -0.37 11.80
N ASP A 211 19.60 -1.55 12.40
CA ASP A 211 20.87 -2.11 12.85
C ASP A 211 21.65 -1.12 13.75
N GLU A 212 22.77 -0.56 13.26
CA GLU A 212 23.60 0.43 13.95
C GLU A 212 23.30 1.88 13.58
N ARG A 213 22.39 2.12 12.63
CA ARG A 213 22.04 3.47 12.17
C ARG A 213 20.65 3.86 12.66
N SER A 214 20.48 5.11 13.02
CA SER A 214 19.16 5.69 13.29
C SER A 214 18.89 6.80 12.30
N PHE A 215 17.64 6.90 11.86
CA PHE A 215 17.18 7.95 10.97
C PHE A 215 15.81 8.46 11.42
N GLU A 216 15.45 9.64 10.94
CA GLU A 216 14.18 10.30 11.29
C GLU A 216 13.27 10.34 10.06
N THR A 217 11.98 10.11 10.29
CA THR A 217 10.93 10.19 9.28
C THR A 217 9.66 10.80 9.88
N ILE A 218 8.68 11.08 9.02
CA ILE A 218 7.37 11.62 9.44
C ILE A 218 6.43 10.45 9.77
N GLU A 219 5.58 10.61 10.78
CA GLU A 219 4.58 9.61 11.22
C GLU A 219 3.73 9.06 10.06
N ASP A 220 3.36 9.93 9.12
CA ASP A 220 2.57 9.59 7.93
C ASP A 220 3.26 8.62 6.96
N TYR A 221 4.56 8.44 7.07
CA TYR A 221 5.32 7.49 6.25
C TYR A 221 5.60 6.18 6.98
N VAL A 222 5.25 6.07 8.26
CA VAL A 222 5.52 4.87 9.05
C VAL A 222 4.33 3.90 8.98
N PHE A 223 4.63 2.63 8.72
CA PHE A 223 3.70 1.50 8.77
C PHE A 223 4.25 0.45 9.72
N VAL A 224 3.46 0.02 10.70
CA VAL A 224 3.89 -0.99 11.67
C VAL A 224 3.65 -2.37 11.07
N VAL A 225 4.70 -3.18 10.98
CA VAL A 225 4.70 -4.49 10.28
C VAL A 225 4.86 -5.68 11.22
N GLY A 226 5.03 -5.44 12.51
CA GLY A 226 5.04 -6.48 13.54
C GLY A 226 5.63 -5.99 14.87
N LYS A 227 5.51 -6.83 15.90
CA LYS A 227 6.13 -6.59 17.22
C LYS A 227 7.59 -7.04 17.22
N GLU A 228 7.83 -8.34 17.04
CA GLU A 228 9.19 -8.92 17.07
C GLU A 228 9.69 -9.39 15.69
N LYS A 229 8.78 -9.91 14.85
CA LYS A 229 9.07 -10.39 13.50
C LYS A 229 8.25 -9.60 12.49
N ILE A 230 8.84 -9.37 11.32
CA ILE A 230 8.14 -8.76 10.19
C ILE A 230 7.20 -9.84 9.64
N GLU A 231 5.90 -9.59 9.71
CA GLU A 231 4.90 -10.58 9.27
C GLU A 231 4.65 -10.56 7.75
N ILE A 232 5.29 -9.64 7.04
CA ILE A 232 5.12 -9.45 5.60
C ILE A 232 6.42 -9.82 4.88
N PRO A 233 6.39 -10.80 3.97
CA PRO A 233 7.57 -11.16 3.19
C PRO A 233 8.00 -10.00 2.26
N GLY A 234 9.30 -9.76 2.22
CA GLY A 234 9.92 -8.74 1.35
C GLY A 234 9.97 -7.32 1.93
N VAL A 235 9.59 -7.17 3.20
CA VAL A 235 9.85 -6.00 4.04
C VAL A 235 11.01 -6.35 4.97
#